data_AF-A0A7C2AVH6-F1
#
_entry.id   AF-A0A7C2AVH6-F1
#
_cell.length_a   1.000
_cell.length_b   1.000
_cell.length_c   1.000
_cell.angle_alpha   90.00
_cell.angle_beta   90.00
_cell.angle_gamma   90.00
#
_symmetry.space_group_name_H-M   'P 1'
#
loop_
_entity.id
_entity.type
_entity.pdbx_description
1 polymer ?
#
loop_
_entity_poly.entity_id
_entity_poly.type
_entity_poly.pdbx_seq_one_letter_code
_entity_poly.pdbx_strand_id
1 'polypeptide(L)'
;MNKKVQFEKFFYLTSIITDYFPKSGARFLDVFFGNLLGNKIVSSMIYRNINKKLNKNKIIKKILFVSDLNIGDAIISSSSVSSIKRILPDSEIDFVVKNSTECIIKGNPDISNLYPILNGAPYPNENDLAALSKIINRKDYDLIINFSPLIPDNLFDKKKLINYSLLASELLKNEHTRDSVSNICYLANSFIEKILSNYLTEDTNIKFKGSKIYLSKNATEEAKNFLLSNKIPLGYPIIMYNPDASARYTRIPFDIQISLLKKLSTFPATILLGAGHVEKAIEYRLLDALSSDSNQDIVIIPSSVPLDVYAALIDLSGIFITGDTGPLHLAAARKYSLETGESLRNKTA
;
A
#
# COMPACT_ATOMS: atom_id res chain seq x y z
N MET A 1 -24.07 2.26 14.74
CA MET A 1 -23.16 1.28 15.37
C MET A 1 -21.75 1.57 14.86
N ASN A 2 -20.76 1.72 15.75
CA ASN A 2 -19.38 2.02 15.36
C ASN A 2 -18.86 0.89 14.44
N LYS A 3 -18.27 1.22 13.28
CA LYS A 3 -17.69 0.23 12.35
C LYS A 3 -16.72 -0.70 13.09
N LYS A 4 -15.94 -0.16 14.04
CA LYS A 4 -15.07 -0.94 14.93
C LYS A 4 -15.80 -2.09 15.62
N VAL A 5 -16.94 -1.81 16.26
CA VAL A 5 -17.74 -2.83 16.97
C VAL A 5 -18.35 -3.86 16.01
N GLN A 6 -18.73 -3.44 14.79
CA GLN A 6 -19.22 -4.38 13.76
C GLN A 6 -18.11 -5.33 13.30
N PHE A 7 -16.93 -4.77 12.97
CA PHE A 7 -15.77 -5.55 12.56
C PHE A 7 -15.29 -6.47 13.67
N GLU A 8 -15.21 -6.00 14.91
CA GLU A 8 -14.84 -6.81 16.07
C GLU A 8 -15.79 -7.99 16.26
N LYS A 9 -17.10 -7.78 16.21
CA LYS A 9 -18.08 -8.88 16.33
C LYS A 9 -17.98 -9.89 15.19
N PHE A 10 -17.83 -9.40 13.96
CA PHE A 10 -17.71 -10.26 12.79
C PHE A 10 -16.42 -11.09 12.85
N PHE A 11 -15.28 -10.45 13.09
CA PHE A 11 -14.01 -11.15 13.18
C PHE A 11 -13.97 -12.10 14.38
N TYR A 12 -14.53 -11.71 15.52
CA TYR A 12 -14.68 -12.60 16.67
C TYR A 12 -15.44 -13.87 16.33
N LEU A 13 -16.54 -13.77 15.57
CA LEU A 13 -17.29 -14.94 15.11
C LEU A 13 -16.45 -15.82 14.18
N THR A 14 -15.73 -15.22 13.22
CA THR A 14 -14.86 -15.98 12.33
C THR A 14 -13.71 -16.66 13.09
N SER A 15 -13.15 -15.98 14.11
CA SER A 15 -12.10 -16.52 14.98
C SER A 15 -12.61 -17.71 15.77
N ILE A 16 -13.80 -17.63 16.38
CA ILE A 16 -14.45 -18.76 17.05
C ILE A 16 -14.52 -19.97 16.10
N ILE A 17 -15.01 -19.77 14.89
CA ILE A 17 -15.14 -20.86 13.90
C ILE A 17 -13.77 -21.49 13.61
N THR A 18 -12.72 -20.68 13.41
CA THR A 18 -11.37 -21.18 13.14
C THR A 18 -10.67 -21.76 14.36
N ASP A 19 -11.01 -21.34 15.58
CA ASP A 19 -10.41 -21.86 16.81
C ASP A 19 -10.95 -23.26 17.11
N TYR A 20 -12.28 -23.47 16.96
CA TYR A 20 -12.88 -24.80 17.11
C TYR A 20 -12.62 -25.71 15.92
N PHE A 21 -12.54 -25.16 14.71
CA PHE A 21 -12.36 -25.91 13.47
C PHE A 21 -11.26 -25.30 12.58
N PRO A 22 -9.97 -25.44 12.93
CA PRO A 22 -8.89 -24.75 12.23
C PRO A 22 -8.81 -25.03 10.73
N LYS A 23 -9.07 -26.27 10.31
CA LYS A 23 -9.01 -26.66 8.90
C LYS A 23 -10.35 -26.50 8.20
N SER A 24 -11.41 -27.13 8.72
CA SER A 24 -12.73 -27.14 8.09
C SER A 24 -13.44 -25.79 8.21
N GLY A 25 -13.29 -25.09 9.35
CA GLY A 25 -13.83 -23.75 9.55
C GLY A 25 -13.16 -22.72 8.64
N ALA A 26 -11.82 -22.73 8.55
CA ALA A 26 -11.11 -21.86 7.63
C ALA A 26 -11.53 -22.12 6.16
N ARG A 27 -11.58 -23.39 5.74
CA ARG A 27 -12.03 -23.75 4.38
C ARG A 27 -13.48 -23.35 4.11
N PHE A 28 -14.37 -23.49 5.11
CA PHE A 28 -15.76 -23.05 4.98
C PHE A 28 -15.84 -21.53 4.79
N LEU A 29 -15.16 -20.75 5.63
CA LEU A 29 -15.19 -19.29 5.54
C LEU A 29 -14.61 -18.80 4.21
N ASP A 30 -13.52 -19.40 3.76
CA ASP A 30 -12.87 -19.09 2.48
C ASP A 30 -13.84 -19.31 1.30
N VAL A 31 -14.44 -20.50 1.22
CA VAL A 31 -15.44 -20.83 0.19
C VAL A 31 -16.67 -19.93 0.30
N PHE A 32 -17.15 -19.65 1.51
CA PHE A 32 -18.34 -18.83 1.72
C PHE A 32 -18.12 -17.38 1.28
N PHE A 33 -17.07 -16.71 1.76
CA PHE A 33 -16.81 -15.31 1.40
C PHE A 33 -16.33 -15.17 -0.04
N GLY A 34 -15.52 -16.11 -0.53
CA GLY A 34 -15.11 -16.18 -1.92
C GLY A 34 -16.31 -16.23 -2.87
N ASN A 35 -17.27 -17.12 -2.62
CA ASN A 35 -18.46 -17.23 -3.46
C ASN A 35 -19.47 -16.11 -3.24
N LEU A 36 -19.59 -15.56 -2.03
CA LEU A 36 -20.54 -14.48 -1.73
C LEU A 36 -20.08 -13.16 -2.36
N LEU A 37 -18.86 -12.73 -2.05
CA LEU A 37 -18.34 -11.42 -2.46
C LEU A 37 -17.71 -11.47 -3.86
N GLY A 38 -17.14 -12.60 -4.27
CA GLY A 38 -16.64 -12.82 -5.63
C GLY A 38 -17.74 -13.12 -6.67
N ASN A 39 -19.01 -13.18 -6.26
CA ASN A 39 -20.12 -13.48 -7.16
C ASN A 39 -20.28 -12.41 -8.26
N LYS A 40 -20.40 -12.85 -9.52
CA LYS A 40 -20.62 -11.94 -10.66
C LYS A 40 -21.90 -11.10 -10.52
N ILE A 41 -22.96 -11.65 -9.93
CA ILE A 41 -24.24 -10.94 -9.71
C ILE A 41 -24.03 -9.83 -8.67
N VAL A 42 -23.35 -10.13 -7.56
CA VAL A 42 -23.03 -9.15 -6.52
C VAL A 42 -22.15 -8.03 -7.09
N SER A 43 -21.06 -8.37 -7.78
CA SER A 43 -20.20 -7.40 -8.46
C SER A 43 -20.99 -6.51 -9.44
N SER A 44 -21.85 -7.11 -10.26
CA SER A 44 -22.71 -6.38 -11.21
C SER A 44 -23.72 -5.47 -10.51
N MET A 45 -24.28 -5.89 -9.37
CA MET A 45 -25.19 -5.10 -8.56
C MET A 45 -24.49 -3.88 -7.94
N ILE A 46 -23.30 -4.08 -7.36
CA ILE A 46 -22.50 -2.99 -6.79
C ILE A 46 -22.11 -2.01 -7.90
N TYR A 47 -21.66 -2.50 -9.05
CA TYR A 47 -21.32 -1.66 -10.21
C TYR A 47 -22.51 -0.84 -10.72
N ARG A 48 -23.69 -1.45 -10.85
CA ARG A 48 -24.93 -0.73 -11.22
C ARG A 48 -25.26 0.37 -10.21
N ASN A 49 -25.10 0.11 -8.91
CA ASN A 49 -25.34 1.11 -7.87
C ASN A 49 -24.35 2.28 -7.95
N ILE A 50 -23.08 2.01 -8.26
CA ILE A 50 -22.07 3.05 -8.49
C ILE A 50 -22.44 3.88 -9.73
N ASN A 51 -22.81 3.24 -10.84
CA ASN A 51 -23.22 3.96 -12.07
C ASN A 51 -24.47 4.82 -11.87
N LYS A 52 -25.41 4.41 -11.00
CA LYS A 52 -26.55 5.26 -10.64
C LYS A 52 -26.12 6.54 -9.90
N LYS A 53 -25.03 6.50 -9.13
CA LYS A 53 -24.46 7.69 -8.46
C LYS A 53 -23.67 8.56 -9.44
N LEU A 54 -22.93 7.93 -10.35
CA LEU A 54 -22.15 8.56 -11.41
C LEU A 54 -23.04 8.85 -12.63
N ASN A 55 -23.93 9.84 -12.51
CA ASN A 55 -24.71 10.30 -13.67
C ASN A 55 -23.76 10.85 -14.76
N LYS A 56 -23.84 10.34 -15.99
CA LYS A 56 -22.97 10.72 -17.12
C LYS A 56 -22.96 12.23 -17.44
N ASN A 57 -24.04 12.94 -17.09
CA ASN A 57 -24.14 14.39 -17.30
C ASN A 57 -23.54 15.22 -16.15
N LYS A 58 -23.08 14.58 -15.07
CA LYS A 58 -22.51 15.27 -13.93
C LYS A 58 -21.05 15.59 -14.20
N ILE A 59 -20.70 16.86 -14.23
CA ILE A 59 -19.31 17.29 -14.28
C ILE A 59 -18.67 16.96 -12.92
N ILE A 60 -17.55 16.23 -12.93
CA ILE A 60 -16.77 15.92 -11.73
C ILE A 60 -15.50 16.76 -11.77
N LYS A 61 -15.40 17.75 -10.87
CA LYS A 61 -14.21 18.61 -10.75
C LYS A 61 -13.50 18.48 -9.42
N LYS A 62 -14.20 18.19 -8.32
CA LYS A 62 -13.59 18.08 -6.98
C LYS A 62 -13.76 16.69 -6.44
N ILE A 63 -12.64 16.01 -6.17
CA ILE A 63 -12.63 14.61 -5.76
C ILE A 63 -11.90 14.50 -4.42
N LEU A 64 -12.55 13.89 -3.44
CA LEU A 64 -11.90 13.46 -2.20
C LEU A 64 -11.57 11.97 -2.32
N PHE A 65 -10.29 11.63 -2.23
CA PHE A 65 -9.84 10.24 -2.17
C PHE A 65 -9.27 9.97 -0.78
N VAL A 66 -9.79 8.96 -0.10
CA VAL A 66 -9.33 8.56 1.23
C VAL A 66 -8.68 7.18 1.15
N SER A 67 -7.36 7.15 1.34
CA SER A 67 -6.58 5.91 1.49
C SER A 67 -6.85 5.27 2.85
N ASP A 68 -6.54 3.97 2.97
CA ASP A 68 -6.49 3.31 4.27
C ASP A 68 -5.23 3.67 5.08
N LEU A 69 -5.14 3.14 6.30
CA LEU A 69 -4.26 3.56 7.39
C LEU A 69 -2.84 2.98 7.34
N ASN A 70 -2.44 2.30 6.26
CA ASN A 70 -1.12 1.69 6.13
C ASN A 70 -0.28 2.29 5.00
N ILE A 71 1.03 2.03 5.06
CA ILE A 71 2.00 2.48 4.06
C ILE A 71 1.67 1.89 2.68
N GLY A 72 1.37 0.59 2.64
CA GLY A 72 0.99 -0.10 1.41
C GLY A 72 -0.24 0.52 0.75
N ASP A 73 -1.28 0.82 1.53
CA ASP A 73 -2.53 1.36 1.02
C ASP A 73 -2.37 2.75 0.40
N ALA A 74 -1.52 3.60 0.96
CA ALA A 74 -1.21 4.92 0.37
C ALA A 74 -0.55 4.78 -1.01
N ILE A 75 0.38 3.83 -1.14
CA ILE A 75 1.09 3.54 -2.39
C ILE A 75 0.17 2.88 -3.42
N ILE A 76 -0.67 1.92 -3.00
CA ILE A 76 -1.66 1.28 -3.86
C ILE A 76 -2.66 2.32 -4.35
N SER A 77 -3.23 3.12 -3.45
CA SER A 77 -4.22 4.15 -3.77
C SER A 77 -3.68 5.25 -4.70
N SER A 78 -2.37 5.51 -4.69
CA SER A 78 -1.75 6.45 -5.65
C SER A 78 -1.94 6.04 -7.12
N SER A 79 -2.08 4.73 -7.39
CA SER A 79 -2.39 4.22 -8.74
C SER A 79 -3.81 4.57 -9.18
N SER A 80 -4.76 4.53 -8.23
CA SER A 80 -6.14 4.97 -8.46
C SER A 80 -6.19 6.47 -8.72
N VAL A 81 -5.46 7.27 -7.94
CA VAL A 81 -5.34 8.73 -8.18
C VAL A 81 -4.80 9.02 -9.57
N SER A 82 -3.74 8.32 -10.01
CA SER A 82 -3.17 8.46 -11.36
C SER A 82 -4.21 8.15 -12.45
N SER A 83 -5.05 7.12 -12.23
CA SER A 83 -6.14 6.79 -13.15
C SER A 83 -7.22 7.85 -13.19
N ILE A 84 -7.63 8.38 -12.04
CA ILE A 84 -8.64 9.44 -11.97
C ILE A 84 -8.12 10.67 -12.72
N LYS A 85 -6.88 11.10 -12.45
CA LYS A 85 -6.31 12.28 -13.10
C LYS A 85 -6.20 12.11 -14.61
N ARG A 86 -5.90 10.91 -15.10
CA ARG A 86 -5.90 10.63 -16.54
C ARG A 86 -7.29 10.73 -17.16
N ILE A 87 -8.33 10.18 -16.50
CA ILE A 87 -9.70 10.15 -17.03
C ILE A 87 -10.38 11.53 -16.89
N LEU A 88 -10.03 12.26 -15.84
CA LEU A 88 -10.55 13.58 -15.50
C LEU A 88 -9.38 14.58 -15.30
N PRO A 89 -8.69 15.01 -16.38
CA PRO A 89 -7.50 15.86 -16.29
C PRO A 89 -7.70 17.18 -15.54
N ASP A 90 -8.89 17.77 -15.68
CA ASP A 90 -9.22 19.06 -15.05
C ASP A 90 -9.69 18.93 -13.60
N SER A 91 -9.76 17.70 -13.05
CA SER A 91 -10.19 17.48 -11.68
C SER A 91 -9.13 17.87 -10.65
N GLU A 92 -9.57 18.48 -9.55
CA GLU A 92 -8.83 18.67 -8.32
C GLU A 92 -9.00 17.42 -7.45
N ILE A 93 -7.89 16.80 -7.05
CA ILE A 93 -7.89 15.59 -6.22
C ILE A 93 -7.27 15.90 -4.87
N ASP A 94 -8.09 15.84 -3.84
CA ASP A 94 -7.69 15.92 -2.45
C ASP A 94 -7.46 14.50 -1.93
N PHE A 95 -6.23 14.17 -1.55
CA PHE A 95 -5.83 12.82 -1.16
C PHE A 95 -5.48 12.75 0.32
N VAL A 96 -6.28 11.99 1.07
CA VAL A 96 -6.11 11.75 2.50
C VAL A 96 -5.32 10.47 2.70
N VAL A 97 -4.22 10.55 3.45
CA VAL A 97 -3.31 9.42 3.71
C VAL A 97 -2.86 9.37 5.17
N LYS A 98 -2.18 8.27 5.52
CA LYS A 98 -1.44 8.15 6.78
C LYS A 98 -0.38 9.25 6.88
N ASN A 99 -0.24 9.86 8.05
CA ASN A 99 0.72 10.94 8.26
C ASN A 99 2.15 10.53 7.89
N SER A 100 2.56 9.34 8.32
CA SER A 100 3.93 8.84 8.09
C SER A 100 4.26 8.56 6.61
N THR A 101 3.27 8.57 5.69
CA THR A 101 3.51 8.36 4.25
C THR A 101 3.63 9.66 3.47
N GLU A 102 3.53 10.82 4.12
CA GLU A 102 3.65 12.13 3.45
C GLU A 102 4.93 12.21 2.61
N CYS A 103 6.07 11.81 3.20
CA CYS A 103 7.39 11.92 2.59
C CYS A 103 7.57 11.17 1.26
N ILE A 104 6.77 10.12 1.01
CA ILE A 104 6.85 9.31 -0.21
C ILE A 104 5.73 9.59 -1.21
N ILE A 105 4.65 10.26 -0.79
CA ILE A 105 3.50 10.61 -1.64
C ILE A 105 3.57 12.06 -2.12
N LYS A 106 4.15 12.95 -1.32
CA LYS A 106 4.32 14.37 -1.66
C LYS A 106 5.11 14.51 -2.96
N GLY A 107 4.67 15.43 -3.82
CA GLY A 107 5.29 15.66 -5.14
C GLY A 107 4.63 14.90 -6.28
N ASN A 108 3.67 14.01 -5.99
CA ASN A 108 2.87 13.40 -7.05
C ASN A 108 2.04 14.45 -7.81
N PRO A 109 2.26 14.63 -9.14
CA PRO A 109 1.58 15.65 -9.93
C PRO A 109 0.09 15.34 -10.13
N ASP A 110 -0.33 14.10 -9.87
CA ASP A 110 -1.73 13.69 -9.99
C ASP A 110 -2.57 14.11 -8.77
N ILE A 111 -1.93 14.61 -7.69
CA ILE A 111 -2.58 15.06 -6.45
C ILE A 111 -2.58 16.60 -6.40
N SER A 112 -3.75 17.19 -6.13
CA SER A 112 -3.88 18.64 -5.97
C SER A 112 -3.60 19.08 -4.54
N ASN A 113 -4.16 18.39 -3.55
CA ASN A 113 -3.88 18.63 -2.13
C ASN A 113 -3.64 17.31 -1.41
N LEU A 114 -2.51 17.19 -0.72
CA LEU A 114 -2.19 16.05 0.12
C LEU A 114 -2.57 16.34 1.58
N TYR A 115 -3.34 15.45 2.21
CA TYR A 115 -3.77 15.55 3.60
C TYR A 115 -3.22 14.36 4.42
N PRO A 116 -2.00 14.47 4.96
CA PRO A 116 -1.36 13.44 5.78
C PRO A 116 -1.88 13.49 7.22
N ILE A 117 -3.18 13.22 7.41
CA ILE A 117 -3.87 13.46 8.69
C ILE A 117 -4.18 12.21 9.50
N LEU A 118 -4.03 11.01 8.91
CA LEU A 118 -4.40 9.77 9.60
C LEU A 118 -3.23 9.25 10.43
N ASN A 119 -3.40 9.17 11.75
CA ASN A 119 -2.36 8.72 12.69
C ASN A 119 -2.72 7.40 13.38
N GLY A 120 -4.02 7.08 13.48
CA GLY A 120 -4.50 5.86 14.08
C GLY A 120 -4.07 4.61 13.33
N ALA A 121 -3.69 3.58 14.07
CA ALA A 121 -3.44 2.23 13.57
C ALA A 121 -3.76 1.20 14.67
N PRO A 122 -4.53 0.14 14.40
CA PRO A 122 -5.10 -0.21 13.09
C PRO A 122 -6.37 0.58 12.74
N TYR A 123 -6.99 1.30 13.68
CA TYR A 123 -8.24 2.07 13.45
C TYR A 123 -7.96 3.57 13.47
N PRO A 124 -8.78 4.40 12.78
CA PRO A 124 -8.66 5.85 12.90
C PRO A 124 -9.02 6.28 14.32
N ASN A 125 -8.27 7.23 14.87
CA ASN A 125 -8.58 7.85 16.17
C ASN A 125 -9.57 9.02 16.00
N GLU A 126 -10.08 9.56 17.11
CA GLU A 126 -11.07 10.66 17.08
C GLU A 126 -10.53 11.93 16.40
N ASN A 127 -9.23 12.23 16.56
CA ASN A 127 -8.59 13.37 15.91
C ASN A 127 -8.51 13.18 14.39
N ASP A 128 -8.25 11.96 13.92
CA ASP A 128 -8.25 11.62 12.50
C ASP A 128 -9.65 11.90 11.89
N LEU A 129 -10.70 11.44 12.56
CA LEU A 129 -12.09 11.63 12.11
C LEU A 129 -12.53 13.09 12.17
N ALA A 130 -12.12 13.83 13.20
CA ALA A 130 -12.40 15.26 13.33
C ALA A 130 -11.69 16.08 12.24
N ALA A 131 -10.42 15.78 11.97
CA ALA A 131 -9.64 16.41 10.90
C ALA A 131 -10.26 16.11 9.52
N LEU A 132 -10.64 14.86 9.28
CA LEU A 132 -11.32 14.47 8.04
C LEU A 132 -12.67 15.17 7.87
N SER A 133 -13.48 15.25 8.93
CA SER A 133 -14.75 15.98 8.94
C SER A 133 -14.56 17.45 8.59
N LYS A 134 -13.49 18.08 9.10
CA LYS A 134 -13.15 19.46 8.78
C LYS A 134 -12.80 19.65 7.30
N ILE A 135 -12.10 18.68 6.69
CA ILE A 135 -11.80 18.70 5.24
C ILE A 135 -13.08 18.56 4.42
N ILE A 136 -13.94 17.60 4.78
CA ILE A 136 -15.22 17.35 4.10
C ILE A 136 -16.11 18.60 4.17
N ASN A 137 -16.20 19.26 5.31
CA ASN A 137 -17.07 20.43 5.50
C ASN A 137 -16.54 21.72 4.83
N ARG A 138 -15.28 21.74 4.39
CA ARG A 138 -14.66 22.93 3.76
C ARG A 138 -14.87 23.00 2.25
N LYS A 139 -15.12 21.87 1.59
CA LYS A 139 -15.27 21.79 0.14
C LYS A 139 -16.47 20.93 -0.20
N ASP A 140 -17.31 21.40 -1.12
CA ASP A 140 -18.34 20.54 -1.70
C ASP A 140 -17.72 19.66 -2.78
N TYR A 141 -17.42 18.41 -2.43
CA TYR A 141 -16.87 17.43 -3.37
C TYR A 141 -17.95 16.92 -4.32
N ASP A 142 -17.60 16.65 -5.57
CA ASP A 142 -18.50 16.03 -6.55
C ASP A 142 -18.53 14.51 -6.42
N LEU A 143 -17.38 13.94 -6.02
CA LEU A 143 -17.14 12.52 -5.87
C LEU A 143 -16.25 12.27 -4.65
N ILE A 144 -16.62 11.28 -3.84
CA ILE A 144 -15.82 10.82 -2.71
C ILE A 144 -15.51 9.34 -2.92
N ILE A 145 -14.22 8.98 -2.92
CA ILE A 145 -13.76 7.61 -3.01
C ILE A 145 -13.12 7.25 -1.67
N ASN A 146 -13.75 6.34 -0.92
CA ASN A 146 -13.24 5.87 0.36
C ASN A 146 -12.72 4.44 0.24
N PHE A 147 -11.39 4.30 0.21
CA PHE A 147 -10.71 3.00 0.21
C PHE A 147 -10.38 2.50 1.60
N SER A 148 -10.64 3.28 2.66
CA SER A 148 -10.54 2.80 4.03
C SER A 148 -11.83 2.11 4.48
N PRO A 149 -11.84 0.78 4.69
CA PRO A 149 -12.98 0.11 5.31
C PRO A 149 -13.30 0.64 6.71
N LEU A 150 -12.28 1.15 7.42
CA LEU A 150 -12.33 1.49 8.83
C LEU A 150 -12.89 2.90 9.08
N ILE A 151 -12.77 3.80 8.11
CA ILE A 151 -13.42 5.11 8.17
C ILE A 151 -14.92 4.95 7.90
N PRO A 152 -15.80 5.43 8.79
CA PRO A 152 -17.23 5.14 8.69
C PRO A 152 -17.93 5.97 7.61
N ASP A 153 -18.73 5.29 6.78
CA ASP A 153 -19.40 5.89 5.61
C ASP A 153 -20.40 7.01 5.97
N ASN A 154 -20.83 7.11 7.23
CA ASN A 154 -21.72 8.16 7.71
C ASN A 154 -21.05 9.54 7.84
N LEU A 155 -19.72 9.61 7.74
CA LEU A 155 -18.99 10.87 7.66
C LEU A 155 -19.15 11.56 6.29
N PHE A 156 -19.56 10.81 5.26
CA PHE A 156 -19.63 11.30 3.90
C PHE A 156 -21.08 11.42 3.40
N ASP A 157 -21.29 12.26 2.39
CA ASP A 157 -22.52 12.23 1.61
C ASP A 157 -22.60 10.91 0.82
N LYS A 158 -23.48 10.01 1.26
CA LYS A 158 -23.70 8.69 0.65
C LYS A 158 -24.07 8.75 -0.83
N LYS A 159 -24.64 9.85 -1.32
CA LYS A 159 -24.97 10.05 -2.74
C LYS A 159 -23.72 10.23 -3.60
N LYS A 160 -22.65 10.79 -3.03
CA LYS A 160 -21.38 11.07 -3.69
C LYS A 160 -20.29 10.02 -3.37
N LEU A 161 -20.54 9.16 -2.39
CA LEU A 161 -19.60 8.15 -1.91
C LEU A 161 -19.55 6.89 -2.80
N ILE A 162 -18.34 6.52 -3.21
CA ILE A 162 -17.96 5.19 -3.69
C ILE A 162 -17.03 4.58 -2.66
N ASN A 163 -17.34 3.37 -2.19
CA ASN A 163 -16.52 2.65 -1.22
C ASN A 163 -15.74 1.52 -1.90
N TYR A 164 -14.80 0.94 -1.15
CA TYR A 164 -13.93 -0.15 -1.59
C TYR A 164 -14.66 -1.46 -1.95
N SER A 165 -15.97 -1.57 -1.76
CA SER A 165 -16.70 -2.85 -1.84
C SER A 165 -16.63 -3.53 -3.20
N LEU A 166 -16.65 -2.77 -4.31
CA LEU A 166 -16.50 -3.36 -5.64
C LEU A 166 -15.05 -3.81 -5.91
N LEU A 167 -14.04 -3.06 -5.43
CA LEU A 167 -12.64 -3.52 -5.48
C LEU A 167 -12.47 -4.84 -4.69
N ALA A 168 -13.04 -4.94 -3.48
CA ALA A 168 -13.03 -6.17 -2.69
C ALA A 168 -13.72 -7.34 -3.41
N SER A 169 -14.85 -7.08 -4.06
CA SER A 169 -15.56 -8.08 -4.87
C SER A 169 -14.72 -8.57 -6.06
N GLU A 170 -14.01 -7.67 -6.73
CA GLU A 170 -13.12 -8.01 -7.85
C GLU A 170 -11.88 -8.79 -7.41
N LEU A 171 -11.27 -8.41 -6.29
CA LEU A 171 -10.15 -9.15 -5.69
C LEU A 171 -10.55 -10.59 -5.40
N LEU A 172 -11.66 -10.80 -4.68
CA LEU A 172 -12.11 -12.14 -4.32
C LEU A 172 -12.54 -12.96 -5.54
N LYS A 173 -13.12 -12.33 -6.55
CA LYS A 173 -13.40 -13.00 -7.82
C LYS A 173 -12.11 -13.45 -8.53
N ASN A 174 -11.08 -12.61 -8.53
CA ASN A 174 -9.82 -12.91 -9.21
C ASN A 174 -9.03 -14.02 -8.50
N GLU A 175 -9.05 -14.07 -7.16
CA GLU A 175 -8.48 -15.20 -6.38
C GLU A 175 -9.04 -16.56 -6.83
N HIS A 176 -10.29 -16.61 -7.31
CA HIS A 176 -10.95 -17.84 -7.77
C HIS A 176 -10.82 -18.07 -9.29
N THR A 177 -10.17 -17.17 -10.02
CA THR A 177 -10.07 -17.21 -11.49
C THR A 177 -8.61 -17.34 -11.93
N ARG A 178 -8.21 -18.52 -12.43
CA ARG A 178 -6.80 -18.87 -12.74
C ARG A 178 -6.09 -17.94 -13.74
N ASP A 179 -6.83 -17.35 -14.69
CA ASP A 179 -6.25 -16.52 -15.76
C ASP A 179 -6.35 -15.00 -15.48
N SER A 180 -6.68 -14.62 -14.24
CA SER A 180 -6.86 -13.22 -13.89
C SER A 180 -5.57 -12.59 -13.34
N VAL A 181 -5.40 -11.28 -13.56
CA VAL A 181 -4.29 -10.51 -12.98
C VAL A 181 -4.63 -10.21 -11.51
N SER A 182 -3.93 -10.86 -10.58
CA SER A 182 -4.05 -10.64 -9.12
C SER A 182 -2.97 -9.69 -8.60
N ASN A 183 -2.88 -8.49 -9.18
CA ASN A 183 -2.04 -7.41 -8.67
C ASN A 183 -2.93 -6.29 -8.12
N ILE A 184 -2.82 -5.99 -6.83
CA ILE A 184 -3.71 -5.04 -6.15
C ILE A 184 -3.62 -3.62 -6.72
N CYS A 185 -2.43 -3.15 -7.12
CA CYS A 185 -2.27 -1.83 -7.72
C CYS A 185 -2.93 -1.77 -9.10
N TYR A 186 -2.75 -2.83 -9.92
CA TYR A 186 -3.44 -2.96 -11.20
C TYR A 186 -4.96 -2.98 -11.03
N LEU A 187 -5.47 -3.74 -10.05
CA LEU A 187 -6.90 -3.83 -9.78
C LEU A 187 -7.47 -2.52 -9.26
N ALA A 188 -6.74 -1.81 -8.39
CA ALA A 188 -7.12 -0.48 -7.91
C ALA A 188 -7.14 0.55 -9.05
N ASN A 189 -6.24 0.46 -10.02
CA ASN A 189 -6.21 1.26 -11.25
C ASN A 189 -7.41 0.91 -12.16
N SER A 190 -7.57 -0.37 -12.48
CA SER A 190 -8.63 -0.87 -13.38
C SER A 190 -10.03 -0.65 -12.80
N PHE A 191 -10.17 -0.72 -11.48
CA PHE A 191 -11.40 -0.37 -10.78
C PHE A 191 -11.83 1.07 -11.10
N ILE A 192 -10.90 2.04 -11.04
CA ILE A 192 -11.18 3.43 -11.39
C ILE A 192 -11.60 3.56 -12.85
N GLU A 193 -10.85 2.95 -13.76
CA GLU A 193 -11.19 2.95 -15.20
C GLU A 193 -12.60 2.41 -15.45
N LYS A 194 -12.96 1.34 -14.75
CA LYS A 194 -14.26 0.71 -14.87
C LYS A 194 -15.37 1.63 -14.37
N ILE A 195 -15.26 2.19 -13.17
CA ILE A 195 -16.32 3.06 -12.60
C ILE A 195 -16.42 4.41 -13.33
N LEU A 196 -15.32 4.94 -13.86
CA LEU A 196 -15.29 6.20 -14.60
C LEU A 196 -15.34 6.01 -16.12
N SER A 197 -15.63 4.80 -16.60
CA SER A 197 -15.63 4.48 -18.04
C SER A 197 -16.54 5.38 -18.88
N ASN A 198 -17.63 5.88 -18.30
CA ASN A 198 -18.54 6.81 -18.97
C ASN A 198 -17.94 8.20 -19.25
N TYR A 199 -16.83 8.54 -18.59
CA TYR A 199 -16.10 9.81 -18.74
C TYR A 199 -14.88 9.69 -19.66
N LEU A 200 -14.52 8.47 -20.09
CA LEU A 200 -13.46 8.27 -21.08
C LEU A 200 -13.89 8.89 -22.41
N THR A 201 -13.11 9.85 -22.90
CA THR A 201 -13.32 10.47 -24.21
C THR A 201 -12.70 9.65 -25.34
N GLU A 202 -11.68 8.84 -25.03
CA GLU A 202 -10.97 7.98 -25.97
C GLU A 202 -10.59 6.65 -25.30
N ASP A 203 -10.47 5.60 -26.11
CA ASP A 203 -9.97 4.30 -25.65
C ASP A 203 -8.46 4.38 -25.46
N THR A 204 -8.04 4.83 -24.28
CA THR A 204 -6.62 4.94 -23.97
C THR A 204 -6.09 3.55 -23.64
N ASN A 205 -5.50 2.86 -24.62
CA ASN A 205 -4.77 1.60 -24.40
C ASN A 205 -3.43 1.84 -23.67
N ILE A 206 -3.48 2.61 -22.57
CA ILE A 206 -2.34 2.99 -21.76
C ILE A 206 -2.03 1.85 -20.80
N LYS A 207 -0.86 1.24 -21.00
CA LYS A 207 -0.37 0.19 -20.12
C LYS A 207 -0.17 0.72 -18.70
N PHE A 208 -0.69 -0.02 -17.73
CA PHE A 208 -0.43 0.23 -16.31
C PHE A 208 1.09 0.21 -16.04
N LYS A 209 1.61 1.29 -15.44
CA LYS A 209 3.04 1.47 -15.18
C LYS A 209 3.46 1.18 -13.73
N GLY A 210 2.55 0.71 -12.87
CA GLY A 210 2.82 0.56 -11.44
C GLY A 210 2.52 1.82 -10.62
N SER A 211 2.57 1.68 -9.31
CA SER A 211 2.47 2.81 -8.37
C SER A 211 3.73 3.68 -8.40
N LYS A 212 3.60 4.94 -7.99
CA LYS A 212 4.70 5.90 -7.96
C LYS A 212 4.92 6.42 -6.55
N ILE A 213 6.18 6.56 -6.17
CA ILE A 213 6.60 7.35 -5.00
C ILE A 213 7.63 8.39 -5.42
N TYR A 214 7.72 9.47 -4.67
CA TYR A 214 8.61 10.59 -4.95
C TYR A 214 9.57 10.77 -3.78
N LEU A 215 10.86 10.81 -4.08
CA LEU A 215 11.93 10.92 -3.09
C LEU A 215 12.60 12.27 -3.24
N SER A 216 12.76 12.98 -2.13
CA SER A 216 13.49 14.24 -2.10
C SER A 216 14.98 14.02 -2.34
N LYS A 217 15.66 15.06 -2.86
CA LYS A 217 17.11 15.09 -2.96
C LYS A 217 17.76 14.79 -1.61
N ASN A 218 17.26 15.40 -0.54
CA ASN A 218 17.75 15.15 0.82
C ASN A 218 17.68 13.67 1.21
N ALA A 219 16.54 12.99 0.97
CA ALA A 219 16.40 11.57 1.28
C ALA A 219 17.39 10.70 0.47
N THR A 220 17.58 11.01 -0.81
CA THR A 220 18.54 10.28 -1.66
C THR A 220 20.00 10.53 -1.27
N GLU A 221 20.33 11.74 -0.80
CA GLU A 221 21.67 12.09 -0.30
C GLU A 221 21.94 11.44 1.06
N GLU A 222 20.96 11.42 1.95
CA GLU A 222 21.07 10.74 3.25
C GLU A 222 21.26 9.22 3.08
N ALA A 223 20.55 8.59 2.14
CA ALA A 223 20.78 7.18 1.82
C ALA A 223 22.20 6.92 1.29
N LYS A 224 22.75 7.79 0.43
CA LYS A 224 24.13 7.69 -0.05
C LYS A 224 25.13 7.88 1.11
N ASN A 225 24.88 8.86 1.98
CA ASN A 225 25.72 9.12 3.14
C ASN A 225 25.71 7.95 4.11
N PHE A 226 24.55 7.30 4.33
CA PHE A 226 24.44 6.08 5.12
C PHE A 226 25.33 4.95 4.57
N LEU A 227 25.37 4.76 3.25
CA LEU A 227 26.27 3.77 2.64
C LEU A 227 27.74 4.13 2.86
N LEU A 228 28.12 5.38 2.58
CA LEU A 228 29.49 5.86 2.70
C LEU A 228 30.00 5.81 4.15
N SER A 229 29.18 6.15 5.14
CA SER A 229 29.53 6.07 6.57
C SER A 229 29.77 4.63 7.03
N ASN A 230 29.11 3.66 6.39
CA ASN A 230 29.31 2.23 6.61
C ASN A 230 30.38 1.63 5.67
N LYS A 231 31.18 2.47 5.00
CA LYS A 231 32.27 2.07 4.10
C LYS A 231 31.82 1.25 2.88
N ILE A 232 30.56 1.42 2.44
CA ILE A 232 30.02 0.76 1.27
C ILE A 232 30.18 1.71 0.06
N PRO A 233 30.99 1.37 -0.95
CA PRO A 233 31.15 2.20 -2.14
C PRO A 233 29.84 2.35 -2.92
N LEU A 234 29.59 3.54 -3.47
CA LEU A 234 28.44 3.74 -4.36
C LEU A 234 28.56 2.86 -5.60
N GLY A 235 27.51 2.09 -5.91
CA GLY A 235 27.49 1.15 -7.02
C GLY A 235 28.00 -0.26 -6.69
N TYR A 236 28.53 -0.49 -5.48
CA TYR A 236 28.80 -1.84 -5.01
C TYR A 236 27.48 -2.63 -4.91
N PRO A 237 27.46 -3.94 -5.25
CA PRO A 237 26.24 -4.74 -5.15
C PRO A 237 25.68 -4.77 -3.73
N ILE A 238 24.39 -4.46 -3.60
CA ILE A 238 23.67 -4.43 -2.32
C ILE A 238 22.47 -5.37 -2.39
N ILE A 239 22.33 -6.22 -1.38
CA ILE A 239 21.13 -7.01 -1.10
C ILE A 239 20.51 -6.42 0.16
N MET A 240 19.32 -5.84 0.03
CA MET A 240 18.59 -5.32 1.18
C MET A 240 17.58 -6.36 1.65
N TYR A 241 17.62 -6.66 2.94
CA TYR A 241 16.81 -7.71 3.56
C TYR A 241 16.00 -7.11 4.70
N ASN A 242 14.68 -7.15 4.58
CA ASN A 242 13.76 -6.78 5.65
C ASN A 242 13.30 -8.05 6.39
N PRO A 243 13.76 -8.27 7.63
CA PRO A 243 13.46 -9.49 8.38
C PRO A 243 12.07 -9.49 9.02
N ASP A 244 11.42 -8.32 9.08
CA ASP A 244 10.15 -8.12 9.75
C ASP A 244 8.96 -8.14 8.77
N ALA A 245 7.75 -8.25 9.31
CA ALA A 245 6.53 -8.17 8.51
C ALA A 245 5.41 -7.49 9.28
N SER A 246 4.28 -7.21 8.61
CA SER A 246 3.13 -6.58 9.29
C SER A 246 2.49 -7.49 10.34
N ALA A 247 2.69 -8.81 10.23
CA ALA A 247 2.24 -9.78 11.23
C ALA A 247 3.22 -10.95 11.35
N ARG A 248 3.17 -11.65 12.49
CA ARG A 248 3.98 -12.86 12.73
C ARG A 248 3.82 -13.92 11.64
N TYR A 249 2.60 -14.09 11.12
CA TYR A 249 2.26 -15.14 10.15
C TYR A 249 2.65 -14.80 8.72
N THR A 250 2.92 -13.53 8.41
CA THR A 250 3.40 -13.10 7.10
C THR A 250 4.90 -12.86 7.05
N ARG A 251 5.56 -12.99 8.20
CA ARG A 251 7.01 -12.93 8.34
C ARG A 251 7.64 -14.26 7.92
N ILE A 252 8.75 -14.18 7.20
CA ILE A 252 9.57 -15.35 6.86
C ILE A 252 9.97 -16.05 8.18
N PRO A 253 9.78 -17.37 8.33
CA PRO A 253 10.17 -18.10 9.54
C PRO A 253 11.64 -17.88 9.92
N PHE A 254 11.91 -17.67 11.21
CA PHE A 254 13.21 -17.21 11.72
C PHE A 254 14.39 -18.12 11.31
N ASP A 255 14.20 -19.43 11.35
CA ASP A 255 15.14 -20.46 10.90
C ASP A 255 15.42 -20.35 9.39
N ILE A 256 14.38 -20.16 8.58
CA ILE A 256 14.51 -19.91 7.14
C ILE A 256 15.28 -18.62 6.88
N GLN A 257 15.05 -17.56 7.66
CA GLN A 257 15.80 -16.31 7.55
C GLN A 257 17.30 -16.52 7.80
N ILE A 258 17.67 -17.30 8.82
CA ILE A 258 19.07 -17.63 9.10
C ILE A 258 19.69 -18.38 7.92
N SER A 259 19.03 -19.45 7.44
CA SER A 259 19.54 -20.22 6.29
C SER A 259 19.69 -19.36 5.03
N LEU A 260 18.72 -18.47 4.79
CA LEU A 260 18.74 -17.56 3.65
C LEU A 260 19.86 -16.54 3.79
N LEU A 261 20.00 -15.87 4.93
CA LEU A 261 21.08 -14.90 5.18
C LEU A 261 22.46 -15.57 5.05
N LYS A 262 22.68 -16.76 5.60
CA LYS A 262 23.93 -17.53 5.39
C LYS A 262 24.25 -17.73 3.92
N LYS A 263 23.24 -18.09 3.11
CA LYS A 263 23.42 -18.28 1.66
C LYS A 263 23.67 -16.96 0.93
N LEU A 264 22.91 -15.91 1.26
CA LEU A 264 23.13 -14.56 0.72
C LEU A 264 24.54 -14.05 1.06
N SER A 265 25.07 -14.44 2.23
CA SER A 265 26.41 -14.06 2.67
C SER A 265 27.56 -14.67 1.86
N THR A 266 27.25 -15.54 0.90
CA THR A 266 28.25 -16.13 -0.01
C THR A 266 28.43 -15.34 -1.31
N PHE A 267 27.55 -14.38 -1.60
CA PHE A 267 27.62 -13.56 -2.81
C PHE A 267 28.50 -12.33 -2.59
N PRO A 268 29.23 -11.82 -3.59
CA PRO A 268 30.06 -10.61 -3.46
C PRO A 268 29.20 -9.33 -3.42
N ALA A 269 28.46 -9.15 -2.34
CA ALA A 269 27.53 -8.05 -2.10
C ALA A 269 27.49 -7.70 -0.61
N THR A 270 27.13 -6.46 -0.28
CA THR A 270 26.82 -6.07 1.09
C THR A 270 25.37 -6.39 1.40
N ILE A 271 25.10 -6.93 2.59
CA ILE A 271 23.73 -7.14 3.07
C ILE A 271 23.34 -5.96 3.95
N LEU A 272 22.31 -5.23 3.56
CA LEU A 272 21.66 -4.25 4.42
C LEU A 272 20.46 -4.89 5.13
N LEU A 273 20.55 -5.05 6.44
CA LEU A 273 19.54 -5.70 7.26
C LEU A 273 18.63 -4.66 7.94
N GLY A 274 17.35 -4.62 7.56
CA GLY A 274 16.37 -3.74 8.21
C GLY A 274 16.13 -4.10 9.67
N ALA A 275 15.98 -3.08 10.53
CA ALA A 275 15.53 -3.29 11.91
C ALA A 275 14.04 -3.65 11.99
N GLY A 276 13.68 -4.42 13.02
CA GLY A 276 12.29 -4.79 13.27
C GLY A 276 11.46 -3.67 13.92
N HIS A 277 10.25 -3.45 13.41
CA HIS A 277 9.26 -2.51 13.94
C HIS A 277 8.13 -3.22 14.70
N VAL A 278 7.69 -4.37 14.20
CA VAL A 278 6.71 -5.27 14.82
C VAL A 278 7.44 -6.26 15.72
N GLU A 279 8.36 -7.06 15.18
CA GLU A 279 9.29 -7.84 16.01
C GLU A 279 10.55 -7.04 16.31
N LYS A 280 10.50 -6.24 17.37
CA LYS A 280 11.64 -5.44 17.82
C LYS A 280 12.88 -6.33 18.05
N ALA A 281 14.05 -5.81 17.64
CA ALA A 281 15.35 -6.44 17.82
C ALA A 281 15.56 -7.79 17.10
N ILE A 282 14.73 -8.12 16.10
CA ILE A 282 14.93 -9.32 15.28
C ILE A 282 16.28 -9.30 14.55
N GLU A 283 16.73 -8.13 14.11
CA GLU A 283 17.99 -7.91 13.44
C GLU A 283 19.18 -8.38 14.28
N TYR A 284 19.18 -8.09 15.58
CA TYR A 284 20.24 -8.50 16.50
C TYR A 284 20.19 -10.00 16.78
N ARG A 285 19.00 -10.59 16.91
CA ARG A 285 18.84 -12.04 17.10
C ARG A 285 19.29 -12.83 15.88
N LEU A 286 19.04 -12.31 14.68
CA LEU A 286 19.52 -12.91 13.44
C LEU A 286 21.05 -12.83 13.37
N LEU A 287 21.64 -11.67 13.67
CA LEU A 287 23.08 -11.52 13.70
C LEU A 287 23.74 -12.45 14.73
N ASP A 288 23.21 -12.51 15.96
CA ASP A 288 23.71 -13.41 17.01
C ASP A 288 23.76 -14.87 16.54
N ALA A 289 22.69 -15.33 15.89
CA ALA A 289 22.61 -16.68 15.30
C ALA A 289 23.51 -16.90 14.08
N LEU A 290 24.02 -15.85 13.44
CA LEU A 290 24.96 -15.90 12.30
C LEU A 290 26.43 -15.82 12.74
N SER A 291 26.71 -15.25 13.91
CA SER A 291 28.06 -14.92 14.43
C SER A 291 29.06 -16.09 14.44
N SER A 292 28.58 -17.32 14.39
CA SER A 292 29.40 -18.53 14.34
C SER A 292 29.96 -18.86 12.93
N ASP A 293 29.44 -18.27 11.85
CA ASP A 293 29.68 -18.76 10.48
C ASP A 293 29.97 -17.70 9.39
N SER A 294 29.81 -16.39 9.64
CA SER A 294 29.86 -15.39 8.54
C SER A 294 31.07 -14.45 8.57
N ASN A 295 31.85 -14.45 7.48
CA ASN A 295 32.93 -13.50 7.17
C ASN A 295 32.43 -12.26 6.40
N GLN A 296 31.15 -11.91 6.46
CA GLN A 296 30.57 -10.84 5.62
C GLN A 296 29.97 -9.68 6.41
N ASP A 297 30.14 -8.48 5.84
CA ASP A 297 29.62 -7.21 6.34
C ASP A 297 28.09 -7.15 6.17
N ILE A 298 27.38 -7.59 7.20
CA ILE A 298 25.95 -7.28 7.37
C ILE A 298 25.85 -5.95 8.11
N VAL A 299 25.22 -4.95 7.46
CA VAL A 299 25.03 -3.62 8.03
C VAL A 299 23.57 -3.45 8.42
N ILE A 300 23.31 -3.15 9.68
CA ILE A 300 21.95 -2.87 10.17
C ILE A 300 21.51 -1.50 9.68
N ILE A 301 20.31 -1.41 9.10
CA ILE A 301 19.58 -0.16 8.90
C ILE A 301 18.75 0.09 10.17
N PRO A 302 19.09 1.11 10.98
CA PRO A 302 18.38 1.39 12.23
C PRO A 302 16.90 1.73 12.00
N SER A 303 16.04 1.42 12.96
CA SER A 303 14.60 1.74 12.91
C SER A 303 14.30 3.24 12.96
N SER A 304 15.31 4.07 13.26
CA SER A 304 15.24 5.53 13.23
C SER A 304 15.41 6.12 11.82
N VAL A 305 15.81 5.32 10.83
CA VAL A 305 15.96 5.78 9.44
C VAL A 305 14.58 6.20 8.90
N PRO A 306 14.43 7.42 8.37
CA PRO A 306 13.17 7.89 7.81
C PRO A 306 12.67 7.01 6.65
N LEU A 307 11.35 6.98 6.43
CA LEU A 307 10.71 6.09 5.46
C LEU A 307 11.15 6.35 4.01
N ASP A 308 11.34 7.61 3.64
CA ASP A 308 11.83 8.04 2.33
C ASP A 308 13.32 7.72 2.14
N VAL A 309 14.13 7.82 3.18
CA VAL A 309 15.53 7.37 3.18
C VAL A 309 15.61 5.84 3.04
N TYR A 310 14.75 5.10 3.75
CA TYR A 310 14.63 3.64 3.60
C TYR A 310 14.22 3.26 2.16
N ALA A 311 13.28 4.00 1.57
CA ALA A 311 12.90 3.81 0.17
C ALA A 311 14.03 4.14 -0.82
N ALA A 312 14.87 5.14 -0.51
CA ALA A 312 16.07 5.46 -1.28
C ALA A 312 17.15 4.36 -1.16
N LEU A 313 17.32 3.74 0.02
CA LEU A 313 18.19 2.58 0.19
C LEU A 313 17.69 1.38 -0.64
N ILE A 314 16.37 1.16 -0.69
CA ILE A 314 15.77 0.16 -1.61
C ILE A 314 16.09 0.52 -3.07
N ASP A 315 16.01 1.79 -3.46
CA ASP A 315 16.32 2.25 -4.83
C ASP A 315 17.78 1.99 -5.22
N LEU A 316 18.71 2.09 -4.26
CA LEU A 316 20.14 1.82 -4.44
C LEU A 316 20.48 0.32 -4.39
N SER A 317 19.56 -0.52 -3.90
CA SER A 317 19.76 -1.97 -3.74
C SER A 317 19.50 -2.75 -5.02
N GLY A 318 20.29 -3.77 -5.32
CA GLY A 318 20.07 -4.65 -6.48
C GLY A 318 18.92 -5.63 -6.27
N ILE A 319 18.75 -6.08 -5.03
CA ILE A 319 17.70 -7.02 -4.61
C ILE A 319 17.11 -6.52 -3.30
N PHE A 320 15.77 -6.61 -3.17
CA PHE A 320 15.07 -6.43 -1.90
C PHE A 320 14.32 -7.71 -1.56
N ILE A 321 14.53 -8.23 -0.35
CA ILE A 321 13.90 -9.45 0.15
C ILE A 321 13.08 -9.09 1.40
N THR A 322 11.81 -9.47 1.41
CA THR A 322 10.88 -9.14 2.50
C THR A 322 9.71 -10.13 2.55
N GLY A 323 9.06 -10.23 3.71
CA GLY A 323 7.70 -10.75 3.81
C GLY A 323 6.65 -9.70 3.41
N ASP A 324 5.37 -9.99 3.68
CA ASP A 324 4.27 -9.05 3.41
C ASP A 324 4.23 -7.91 4.45
N THR A 325 4.55 -6.70 3.98
CA THR A 325 4.66 -5.49 4.78
C THR A 325 4.66 -4.22 3.93
N GLY A 326 4.54 -3.05 4.57
CA GLY A 326 4.64 -1.73 3.91
C GLY A 326 5.87 -1.57 2.99
N PRO A 327 7.09 -1.92 3.44
CA PRO A 327 8.28 -1.92 2.59
C PRO A 327 8.21 -2.73 1.29
N LEU A 328 7.42 -3.80 1.22
CA LEU A 328 7.21 -4.55 -0.03
C LEU A 328 6.63 -3.62 -1.11
N HIS A 329 5.65 -2.79 -0.73
CA HIS A 329 5.03 -1.83 -1.64
C HIS A 329 5.97 -0.68 -2.00
N LEU A 330 6.87 -0.26 -1.10
CA LEU A 330 7.94 0.69 -1.45
C LEU A 330 8.83 0.11 -2.53
N ALA A 331 9.23 -1.16 -2.41
CA ALA A 331 10.10 -1.82 -3.38
C ALA A 331 9.44 -1.99 -4.75
N ALA A 332 8.15 -2.32 -4.78
CA ALA A 332 7.36 -2.47 -6.00
C ALA A 332 7.00 -1.14 -6.69
N ALA A 333 7.00 -0.02 -5.96
CA ALA A 333 6.71 1.29 -6.55
C ALA A 333 7.87 1.82 -7.40
N ARG A 334 7.55 2.49 -8.50
CA ARG A 334 8.54 3.29 -9.24
C ARG A 334 8.90 4.52 -8.43
N LYS A 335 10.19 4.83 -8.35
CA LYS A 335 10.69 6.00 -7.63
C LYS A 335 11.03 7.12 -8.60
N TYR A 336 10.63 8.33 -8.23
CA TYR A 336 10.89 9.55 -8.97
C TYR A 336 11.54 10.58 -8.06
N SER A 337 12.38 11.45 -8.60
CA SER A 337 12.84 12.64 -7.87
C SER A 337 11.67 13.58 -7.65
N LEU A 338 11.51 14.06 -6.42
CA LEU A 338 10.49 15.04 -6.06
C LEU A 338 10.74 16.38 -6.77
N GLU A 339 12.00 16.76 -6.92
CA GLU A 339 12.40 18.06 -7.48
C GLU A 339 12.33 18.10 -9.00
N THR A 340 12.73 17.03 -9.68
CA THR A 340 12.86 16.99 -11.15
C THR A 340 11.75 16.19 -11.83
N GLY A 341 11.07 15.31 -11.11
CA GLY A 341 10.11 14.36 -11.69
C GLY A 341 10.76 13.24 -12.51
N GLU A 342 12.10 13.16 -12.56
CA GLU A 342 12.82 12.12 -13.30
C GLU A 342 12.78 10.78 -12.57
N SER A 343 12.75 9.68 -13.33
CA SER A 343 12.81 8.32 -12.77
C SER A 343 14.15 8.07 -12.11
N LEU A 344 14.12 7.49 -10.91
CA LEU A 344 15.32 7.00 -10.21
C LEU A 344 15.71 5.59 -10.68
N ARG A 345 16.64 4.94 -9.98
CA ARG A 345 17.32 3.72 -10.45
C ARG A 345 16.38 2.54 -10.59
N ASN A 346 15.49 2.34 -9.61
CA ASN A 346 14.60 1.20 -9.56
C ASN A 346 13.50 1.31 -10.64
N LYS A 347 13.43 0.28 -11.49
CA LYS A 347 12.43 0.12 -12.56
C LYS A 347 11.46 -1.04 -12.30
N THR A 348 11.48 -1.62 -11.10
CA THR A 348 10.54 -2.67 -10.69
C THR A 348 9.13 -2.08 -10.74
N ALA A 349 8.20 -2.80 -11.35
CA ALA A 349 6.79 -2.42 -11.53
C ALA A 349 5.90 -3.64 -11.30
#